data_AF-A0A2I0JNB9-F1
#
_entry.id   AF-A0A2I0JNB9-F1
#
_cell.length_a   1.000
_cell.length_b   1.000
_cell.length_c   1.000
_cell.angle_alpha   90.00
_cell.angle_beta   90.00
_cell.angle_gamma   90.00
#
_symmetry.space_group_name_H-M   'P 1'
#
loop_
_entity.id
_entity.type
_entity.pdbx_description
1 polymer ?
#
loop_
_entity_poly.entity_id
_entity_poly.type
_entity_poly.pdbx_seq_one_letter_code
_entity_poly.pdbx_strand_id
1 'polypeptide(L)'
;MAGAGERDGEEEEEEIVCLEASFFINDKYTSLSLSFFHYLPPCLLKSITGILCSRFCREVVLTDHNDEVQKILKKNIELHSSKDHSHHAELVAEKLEWGNSDQINQILRRRPGGFDLILGADIYILGSVPLLFDTVKQLLQVRERDCCKFILAYVSRAKIMDSLVVSEAIRHGMQINEIPGTRSVVGNLEGVIFEVTLLEKSPM
;
A
#
# COMPACT_ATOMS: atom_id res chain seq x y z
N MET A 1 -40.22 1.82 -37.08
CA MET A 1 -39.89 2.00 -35.64
C MET A 1 -38.80 1.01 -35.31
N ALA A 2 -37.56 1.48 -35.24
CA ALA A 2 -36.38 0.67 -34.97
C ALA A 2 -36.24 0.48 -33.45
N GLY A 3 -36.00 -0.77 -33.04
CA GLY A 3 -35.83 -1.17 -31.65
C GLY A 3 -34.52 -0.63 -31.07
N ALA A 4 -34.60 -0.25 -29.79
CA ALA A 4 -33.45 0.12 -28.98
C ALA A 4 -32.57 -1.13 -28.76
N GLY A 5 -31.31 -1.05 -29.18
CA GLY A 5 -30.27 -1.98 -28.77
C GLY A 5 -29.64 -1.45 -27.49
N GLU A 6 -29.93 -2.11 -26.37
CA GLU A 6 -29.15 -2.00 -25.15
C GLU A 6 -27.77 -2.63 -25.42
N ARG A 7 -26.72 -1.85 -25.21
CA ARG A 7 -25.34 -2.33 -25.25
C ARG A 7 -25.02 -2.77 -23.82
N ASP A 8 -24.95 -4.08 -23.61
CA ASP A 8 -24.34 -4.67 -22.44
C ASP A 8 -22.87 -4.21 -22.40
N GLY A 9 -22.54 -3.42 -21.38
CA GLY A 9 -21.16 -3.11 -21.04
C GLY A 9 -20.61 -4.33 -20.31
N GLU A 10 -19.80 -5.13 -20.99
CA GLU A 10 -18.93 -6.11 -20.34
C GLU A 10 -17.97 -5.34 -19.43
N GLU A 11 -18.20 -5.42 -18.11
CA GLU A 11 -17.21 -5.01 -17.12
C GLU A 11 -15.99 -5.95 -17.30
N GLU A 12 -14.88 -5.41 -17.80
CA GLU A 12 -13.61 -6.13 -17.85
C GLU A 12 -13.27 -6.59 -16.41
N GLU A 13 -13.29 -7.90 -16.17
CA GLU A 13 -12.76 -8.49 -14.95
C GLU A 13 -11.26 -8.15 -14.89
N GLU A 14 -10.90 -7.14 -14.09
CA GLU A 14 -9.50 -6.74 -13.91
C GLU A 14 -8.74 -7.92 -13.30
N GLU A 15 -7.72 -8.42 -14.02
CA GLU A 15 -6.88 -9.52 -13.54
C GLU A 15 -6.10 -9.09 -12.29
N ILE A 16 -6.40 -9.75 -11.18
CA ILE A 16 -5.87 -9.42 -9.86
C ILE A 16 -4.53 -10.10 -9.65
N VAL A 17 -3.48 -9.31 -9.36
CA VAL A 17 -2.15 -9.82 -9.02
C VAL A 17 -1.91 -9.79 -7.52
N CYS A 18 -1.76 -10.97 -6.93
CA CYS A 18 -1.30 -11.08 -5.54
C CYS A 18 0.23 -11.02 -5.47
N LEU A 19 0.79 -10.24 -4.54
CA LEU A 19 2.19 -10.41 -4.17
C LEU A 19 2.37 -11.79 -3.51
N GLU A 20 3.32 -12.57 -4.02
CA GLU A 20 3.59 -13.91 -3.50
C GLU A 20 4.14 -13.85 -2.07
N ALA A 21 3.69 -14.75 -1.20
CA ALA A 21 4.12 -14.81 0.21
C ALA A 21 5.65 -14.99 0.35
N SER A 22 6.31 -15.56 -0.67
CA SER A 22 7.76 -15.75 -0.78
C SER A 22 8.54 -14.43 -0.65
N PHE A 23 7.94 -13.28 -0.97
CA PHE A 23 8.57 -11.97 -0.84
C PHE A 23 8.80 -11.53 0.62
N PHE A 24 7.96 -12.00 1.54
CA PHE A 24 8.10 -11.71 2.98
C PHE A 24 9.09 -12.64 3.69
N ILE A 25 9.56 -13.70 3.01
CA ILE A 25 10.46 -14.73 3.55
C ILE A 25 11.91 -14.29 3.37
N ASN A 26 12.30 -13.18 3.99
CA ASN A 26 13.71 -12.91 4.24
C ASN A 26 13.89 -12.52 5.72
N ASP A 27 14.63 -13.36 6.44
CA ASP A 27 14.60 -13.58 7.90
C ASP A 27 15.13 -12.43 8.79
N LYS A 28 14.83 -11.16 8.51
CA LYS A 28 15.34 -10.03 9.30
C LYS A 28 14.34 -8.94 9.66
N TYR A 29 13.08 -9.05 9.28
CA TYR A 29 12.10 -8.00 9.57
C TYR A 29 11.40 -8.24 10.91
N THR A 30 11.88 -7.59 11.97
CA THR A 30 11.07 -7.34 13.17
C THR A 30 10.25 -6.05 12.94
N SER A 31 9.29 -6.08 12.02
CA SER A 31 8.75 -4.85 11.39
C SER A 31 7.39 -4.38 11.92
N LEU A 32 7.16 -3.06 11.89
CA LEU A 32 5.83 -2.42 11.83
C LEU A 32 5.53 -2.02 10.38
N SER A 33 4.40 -2.51 9.82
CA SER A 33 4.00 -2.30 8.42
C SER A 33 2.76 -1.43 8.27
N LEU A 34 2.77 -0.43 7.38
CA LEU A 34 1.58 0.32 6.96
C LEU A 34 1.19 -0.09 5.54
N SER A 35 -0.04 -0.57 5.32
CA SER A 35 -0.52 -0.92 3.97
C SER A 35 -1.57 0.07 3.47
N PHE A 36 -1.36 0.59 2.25
CA PHE A 36 -2.32 1.42 1.53
C PHE A 36 -3.17 0.59 0.56
N PHE A 37 -4.47 0.89 0.47
CA PHE A 37 -5.37 0.25 -0.47
C PHE A 37 -6.32 1.28 -1.13
N HIS A 38 -6.61 1.13 -2.42
CA HIS A 38 -7.61 1.92 -3.16
C HIS A 38 -8.82 1.04 -3.57
N TYR A 39 -9.96 1.66 -3.86
CA TYR A 39 -11.28 1.04 -4.04
C TYR A 39 -11.41 0.22 -5.34
N LEU A 40 -11.66 -1.10 -5.23
CA LEU A 40 -12.24 -2.02 -6.23
C LEU A 40 -12.68 -3.32 -5.49
N PRO A 41 -13.74 -4.05 -5.94
CA PRO A 41 -14.11 -5.35 -5.37
C PRO A 41 -13.19 -6.46 -5.94
N PRO A 42 -12.84 -7.50 -5.15
CA PRO A 42 -13.34 -7.88 -3.84
C PRO A 42 -12.33 -7.55 -2.71
N CYS A 43 -12.88 -7.12 -1.58
CA CYS A 43 -12.18 -6.74 -0.35
C CYS A 43 -11.34 -7.84 0.32
N LEU A 44 -11.18 -9.02 -0.30
CA LEU A 44 -10.36 -10.13 0.17
C LEU A 44 -8.86 -9.81 0.06
N LEU A 45 -8.44 -9.15 -1.01
CA LEU A 45 -7.02 -8.98 -1.38
C LEU A 45 -6.31 -7.96 -0.49
N LYS A 46 -7.02 -6.86 -0.17
CA LYS A 46 -6.59 -5.87 0.82
C LYS A 46 -6.30 -6.50 2.17
N SER A 47 -7.09 -7.51 2.52
CA SER A 47 -6.94 -8.28 3.74
C SER A 47 -5.74 -9.23 3.67
N ILE A 48 -5.51 -9.88 2.54
CA ILE A 48 -4.47 -10.90 2.39
C ILE A 48 -3.07 -10.32 2.55
N THR A 49 -2.72 -9.22 1.88
CA THR A 49 -1.36 -8.64 2.00
C THR A 49 -1.07 -8.20 3.44
N GLY A 50 -2.04 -7.52 4.07
CA GLY A 50 -1.93 -7.06 5.45
C GLY A 50 -1.88 -8.18 6.50
N ILE A 51 -2.71 -9.21 6.34
CA ILE A 51 -2.75 -10.37 7.24
C ILE A 51 -1.56 -11.29 7.00
N LEU A 52 -1.05 -11.40 5.77
CA LEU A 52 0.21 -12.10 5.53
C LEU A 52 1.36 -11.39 6.23
N CYS A 53 1.41 -10.05 6.18
CA CYS A 53 2.37 -9.27 6.96
C CYS A 53 2.27 -9.56 8.46
N SER A 54 1.08 -9.88 8.99
CA SER A 54 0.89 -10.16 10.42
C SER A 54 1.60 -11.43 10.92
N ARG A 55 2.09 -12.28 10.00
CA ARG A 55 2.93 -13.44 10.33
C ARG A 55 4.39 -13.09 10.58
N PHE A 56 4.84 -11.95 10.08
CA PHE A 56 6.25 -11.54 10.10
C PHE A 56 6.47 -10.24 10.88
N CYS A 57 5.44 -9.40 10.97
CA CYS A 57 5.49 -8.11 11.66
C CYS A 57 5.15 -8.27 13.15
N ARG A 58 5.57 -7.30 13.97
CA ARG A 58 5.08 -7.15 15.35
C ARG A 58 3.71 -6.48 15.39
N GLU A 59 3.49 -5.55 14.47
CA GLU A 59 2.26 -4.78 14.34
C GLU A 59 2.07 -4.41 12.87
N VAL A 60 0.82 -4.37 12.41
CA VAL A 60 0.44 -3.96 11.06
C VAL A 60 -0.74 -3.01 11.13
N VAL A 61 -0.62 -1.88 10.46
CA VAL A 61 -1.68 -0.89 10.31
C VAL A 61 -2.22 -0.97 8.89
N LEU A 62 -3.47 -1.36 8.76
CA LEU A 62 -4.20 -1.37 7.50
C LEU A 62 -4.94 -0.05 7.36
N THR A 63 -4.83 0.59 6.20
CA THR A 63 -5.45 1.89 5.98
C THR A 63 -6.23 1.96 4.69
N ASP A 64 -7.37 2.65 4.76
CA ASP A 64 -8.15 3.10 3.62
C ASP A 64 -8.85 4.40 4.00
N HIS A 65 -9.11 5.26 3.02
CA HIS A 65 -9.87 6.49 3.18
C HIS A 65 -11.37 6.23 3.33
N ASN A 66 -11.87 5.12 2.78
CA ASN A 66 -13.29 4.83 2.68
C ASN A 66 -13.82 4.18 3.98
N ASP A 67 -14.83 4.81 4.58
CA ASP A 67 -15.39 4.36 5.86
C ASP A 67 -16.04 2.96 5.79
N GLU A 68 -16.57 2.55 4.63
CA GLU A 68 -17.10 1.20 4.45
C GLU A 68 -15.98 0.17 4.35
N VAL A 69 -14.90 0.48 3.62
CA VAL A 69 -13.70 -0.39 3.59
C VAL A 69 -13.10 -0.52 4.98
N GLN A 70 -13.08 0.56 5.75
CA GLN A 70 -12.61 0.55 7.14
C GLN A 70 -13.42 -0.41 8.03
N LYS A 71 -14.75 -0.48 7.86
CA LYS A 71 -15.59 -1.47 8.58
C LYS A 71 -15.24 -2.89 8.16
N ILE A 72 -15.01 -3.12 6.87
CA ILE A 72 -14.65 -4.43 6.34
C ILE A 72 -13.28 -4.87 6.89
N LEU A 73 -12.28 -3.99 6.88
CA LEU A 73 -10.95 -4.28 7.44
C LEU A 73 -11.03 -4.66 8.92
N LYS A 74 -11.78 -3.90 9.72
CA LYS A 74 -12.01 -4.22 11.15
C LYS A 74 -12.65 -5.59 11.33
N LYS A 75 -13.70 -5.89 10.58
CA LYS A 75 -14.38 -7.20 10.62
C LYS A 75 -13.44 -8.34 10.23
N ASN A 76 -12.59 -8.14 9.21
CA ASN A 76 -11.61 -9.13 8.82
C ASN A 76 -10.58 -9.36 9.93
N ILE A 77 -10.06 -8.30 10.55
CA ILE A 77 -9.14 -8.41 11.68
C ILE A 77 -9.77 -9.24 12.81
N GLU A 78 -11.02 -8.95 13.20
CA GLU A 78 -11.74 -9.72 14.24
C GLU A 78 -11.87 -11.21 13.91
N LEU A 79 -12.15 -11.53 12.63
CA LEU A 79 -12.24 -12.91 12.16
C LEU A 79 -10.88 -13.64 12.19
N HIS A 80 -9.78 -12.91 12.05
CA HIS A 80 -8.42 -13.45 12.09
C HIS A 80 -7.84 -13.54 13.52
N SER A 81 -8.26 -12.67 14.44
CA SER A 81 -7.84 -12.70 15.85
C SER A 81 -8.43 -13.87 16.65
N SER A 82 -9.51 -14.48 16.16
CA SER A 82 -10.26 -15.51 16.91
C SER A 82 -9.75 -16.95 16.73
N LYS A 83 -8.69 -17.18 15.95
CA LYS A 83 -8.37 -18.53 15.45
C LYS A 83 -6.99 -19.10 15.80
N ASP A 84 -6.07 -18.36 16.41
CA ASP A 84 -4.79 -18.95 16.85
C ASP A 84 -4.07 -18.08 17.90
N HIS A 85 -3.47 -18.71 18.91
CA HIS A 85 -2.85 -18.02 20.05
C HIS A 85 -1.31 -17.96 19.98
N SER A 86 -0.70 -18.31 18.84
CA SER A 86 0.76 -18.26 18.69
C SER A 86 1.19 -17.11 17.78
N HIS A 87 1.84 -16.11 18.38
CA HIS A 87 2.68 -15.11 17.70
C HIS A 87 2.06 -14.33 16.51
N HIS A 88 0.83 -13.83 16.65
CA HIS A 88 0.26 -12.93 15.62
C HIS A 88 0.60 -11.47 15.89
N ALA A 89 1.00 -10.75 14.84
CA ALA A 89 1.15 -9.30 14.90
C ALA A 89 -0.15 -8.63 15.38
N GLU A 90 -0.01 -7.52 16.09
CA GLU A 90 -1.14 -6.63 16.36
C GLU A 90 -1.65 -6.05 15.03
N LEU A 91 -2.87 -6.40 14.63
CA LEU A 91 -3.51 -5.87 13.44
C LEU A 91 -4.46 -4.73 13.82
N VAL A 92 -4.27 -3.55 13.23
CA VAL A 92 -5.12 -2.37 13.47
C VAL A 92 -5.59 -1.81 12.14
N ALA A 93 -6.86 -1.37 12.08
CA ALA A 93 -7.39 -0.61 10.95
C ALA A 93 -7.55 0.86 11.32
N GLU A 94 -6.92 1.76 10.56
CA GLU A 94 -6.92 3.22 10.77
C GLU A 94 -7.35 3.95 9.51
N LYS A 95 -8.08 5.06 9.65
CA LYS A 95 -8.54 5.81 8.48
C LYS A 95 -7.36 6.65 7.98
N LEU A 96 -7.09 6.57 6.68
CA LEU A 96 -6.06 7.40 6.05
C LEU A 96 -6.46 7.79 4.63
N GLU A 97 -6.76 9.06 4.45
CA GLU A 97 -6.80 9.72 3.16
C GLU A 97 -5.41 10.29 2.84
N TRP A 98 -4.89 10.00 1.64
CA TRP A 98 -3.57 10.49 1.25
C TRP A 98 -3.55 12.02 1.21
N GLY A 99 -2.48 12.60 1.76
CA GLY A 99 -2.31 14.04 1.93
C GLY A 99 -3.01 14.61 3.18
N ASN A 100 -3.81 13.82 3.90
CA ASN A 100 -4.50 14.28 5.10
C ASN A 100 -3.56 14.24 6.32
N SER A 101 -2.92 15.39 6.59
CA SER A 101 -1.93 15.52 7.67
C SER A 101 -2.50 15.28 9.06
N ASP A 102 -3.78 15.60 9.31
CA ASP A 102 -4.41 15.35 10.61
C ASP A 102 -4.55 13.85 10.91
N GLN A 103 -4.96 13.08 9.91
CA GLN A 103 -5.06 11.62 10.00
C GLN A 103 -3.67 10.98 10.16
N ILE A 104 -2.67 11.44 9.39
CA ILE A 104 -1.27 11.00 9.52
C ILE A 104 -0.77 11.27 10.94
N ASN A 105 -0.95 12.49 11.46
CA ASN A 105 -0.53 12.86 12.81
C ASN A 105 -1.27 12.08 13.90
N GLN A 106 -2.54 11.70 13.69
CA GLN A 106 -3.26 10.82 14.59
C GLN A 106 -2.64 9.42 14.64
N ILE A 107 -2.29 8.85 13.49
CA ILE A 107 -1.63 7.54 13.40
C ILE A 107 -0.25 7.59 14.08
N LEU A 108 0.54 8.63 13.79
CA LEU A 108 1.88 8.81 14.37
C LEU A 108 1.87 9.09 15.87
N ARG A 109 0.84 9.75 16.42
CA ARG A 109 0.68 9.91 17.87
C ARG A 109 0.53 8.58 18.61
N ARG A 110 -0.12 7.59 17.98
CA ARG A 110 -0.24 6.23 18.53
C ARG A 110 1.05 5.42 18.35
N ARG A 111 1.89 5.81 17.39
CA ARG A 111 3.13 5.12 16.98
C ARG A 111 4.28 6.14 16.86
N PRO A 112 4.76 6.70 17.98
CA PRO A 112 5.75 7.78 17.96
C PRO A 112 7.09 7.34 17.35
N GLY A 113 7.37 6.03 17.31
CA GLY A 113 8.53 5.47 16.63
C GLY A 113 8.40 5.36 15.11
N GLY A 114 7.26 5.74 14.51
CA GLY A 114 7.02 5.59 13.07
C GLY A 114 6.95 4.13 12.63
N PHE A 115 7.14 3.90 11.32
CA PHE A 115 7.01 2.58 10.68
C PHE A 115 8.36 2.11 10.15
N ASP A 116 8.67 0.82 10.21
CA ASP A 116 9.88 0.27 9.55
C ASP A 116 9.65 0.07 8.06
N LEU A 117 8.42 -0.24 7.69
CA LEU A 117 8.02 -0.56 6.33
C LEU A 117 6.67 0.06 6.01
N ILE A 118 6.57 0.64 4.82
CA ILE A 118 5.31 1.11 4.25
C ILE A 118 5.12 0.32 2.95
N LEU A 119 3.92 -0.20 2.73
CA LEU A 119 3.54 -1.00 1.58
C LEU A 119 2.41 -0.31 0.84
N GLY A 120 2.59 -0.10 -0.46
CA GLY A 120 1.53 0.28 -1.39
C GLY A 120 1.42 -0.82 -2.42
N ALA A 121 0.35 -1.62 -2.38
CA ALA A 121 0.12 -2.69 -3.33
C ALA A 121 -1.30 -2.59 -3.86
N ASP A 122 -1.47 -2.85 -5.16
CA ASP A 122 -2.78 -2.85 -5.82
C ASP A 122 -3.55 -1.51 -5.61
N ILE A 123 -2.80 -0.42 -5.77
CA ILE A 123 -3.33 0.94 -5.63
C ILE A 123 -3.51 1.59 -7.00
N TYR A 124 -4.74 1.98 -7.32
CA TYR A 124 -5.00 2.86 -8.44
C TYR A 124 -4.58 4.29 -8.05
N ILE A 125 -3.43 4.72 -8.55
CA ILE A 125 -2.81 6.00 -8.16
C ILE A 125 -2.96 7.10 -9.20
N LEU A 126 -3.67 6.84 -10.31
CA LEU A 126 -3.83 7.84 -11.37
C LEU A 126 -4.56 9.07 -10.82
N GLY A 127 -3.86 10.21 -10.74
CA GLY A 127 -4.38 11.46 -10.17
C GLY A 127 -4.07 11.67 -8.69
N SER A 128 -3.62 10.64 -7.96
CA SER A 128 -3.30 10.72 -6.53
C SER A 128 -1.83 10.53 -6.21
N VAL A 129 -0.96 10.35 -7.23
CA VAL A 129 0.49 10.22 -7.06
C VAL A 129 1.10 11.31 -6.16
N PRO A 130 0.76 12.61 -6.32
CA PRO A 130 1.31 13.64 -5.43
C PRO A 130 0.92 13.45 -3.97
N LEU A 131 -0.36 13.20 -3.69
CA LEU A 131 -0.88 13.02 -2.34
C LEU A 131 -0.30 11.76 -1.68
N LEU A 132 -0.09 10.69 -2.46
CA LEU A 132 0.59 9.49 -1.98
C LEU A 132 2.01 9.82 -1.51
N PHE A 133 2.80 10.55 -2.32
CA PHE A 133 4.17 10.89 -1.94
C PHE A 133 4.25 11.93 -0.83
N ASP A 134 3.29 12.86 -0.71
CA ASP A 134 3.13 13.73 0.46
C ASP A 134 2.95 12.90 1.73
N THR A 135 2.09 11.87 1.67
CA THR A 135 1.82 10.95 2.80
C THR A 135 3.06 10.15 3.17
N VAL A 136 3.66 9.49 2.17
CA VAL A 136 4.85 8.65 2.36
C VAL A 136 6.00 9.49 2.93
N LYS A 137 6.18 10.73 2.47
CA LYS A 137 7.22 11.63 3.00
C LYS A 137 7.06 11.85 4.50
N GLN A 138 5.86 12.21 4.96
CA GLN A 138 5.59 12.46 6.37
C GLN A 138 5.86 11.21 7.23
N LEU A 139 5.51 10.03 6.72
CA LEU A 139 5.73 8.76 7.42
C LEU A 139 7.21 8.35 7.46
N LEU A 140 7.93 8.47 6.33
CA LEU A 140 9.36 8.17 6.23
C LEU A 140 10.21 9.10 7.11
N GLN A 141 9.78 10.35 7.32
CA GLN A 141 10.53 11.34 8.09
C GLN A 141 10.63 11.04 9.59
N VAL A 142 9.74 10.19 10.13
CA VAL A 142 9.67 9.92 11.57
C VAL A 142 10.89 9.16 12.08
N ARG A 143 11.28 8.07 11.40
CA ARG A 143 12.45 7.25 11.78
C ARG A 143 13.73 7.78 11.20
N GLU A 144 14.86 7.50 11.82
CA GLU A 144 16.19 7.82 11.28
C GLU A 144 16.36 7.33 9.83
N ARG A 145 17.30 7.94 9.09
CA ARG A 145 17.54 7.61 7.68
C ARG A 145 17.81 6.11 7.54
N ASP A 146 17.29 5.50 6.49
CA ASP A 146 17.41 4.07 6.16
C ASP A 146 16.75 3.10 7.17
N CYS A 147 16.06 3.61 8.20
CA CYS A 147 15.27 2.81 9.14
C CYS A 147 13.79 2.67 8.73
N CYS A 148 13.37 3.31 7.64
CA CYS A 148 12.05 3.13 7.04
C CYS A 148 12.16 3.07 5.51
N LYS A 149 11.43 2.14 4.90
CA LYS A 149 11.33 2.01 3.44
C LYS A 149 9.88 2.01 3.00
N PHE A 150 9.62 2.54 1.81
CA PHE A 150 8.35 2.37 1.13
C PHE A 150 8.52 1.43 -0.06
N ILE A 151 7.76 0.32 -0.08
CA ILE A 151 7.69 -0.61 -1.20
C ILE A 151 6.39 -0.36 -1.93
N LEU A 152 6.49 0.03 -3.19
CA LEU A 152 5.37 0.34 -4.06
C LEU A 152 5.31 -0.70 -5.18
N ALA A 153 4.25 -1.50 -5.20
CA ALA A 153 3.95 -2.46 -6.24
C ALA A 153 2.63 -2.08 -6.94
N TYR A 154 2.64 -1.97 -8.26
CA TYR A 154 1.42 -1.72 -9.03
C TYR A 154 1.52 -2.29 -10.45
N VAL A 155 0.36 -2.48 -11.07
CA VAL A 155 0.23 -2.79 -12.50
C VAL A 155 0.08 -1.49 -13.28
N SER A 156 0.98 -1.25 -14.23
CA SER A 156 1.04 -0.04 -15.03
C SER A 156 -0.06 -0.06 -16.09
N ARG A 157 -1.15 0.69 -15.82
CA ARG A 157 -2.31 0.81 -16.72
C ARG A 157 -2.14 1.90 -17.78
N ALA A 158 -1.12 2.74 -17.65
CA ALA A 158 -0.82 3.82 -18.59
C ALA A 158 0.68 3.96 -18.77
N LYS A 159 1.14 4.13 -20.01
CA LYS A 159 2.57 4.26 -20.36
C LYS A 159 3.31 5.36 -19.60
N ILE A 160 2.60 6.39 -19.16
CA ILE A 160 3.18 7.53 -18.43
C ILE A 160 3.31 7.28 -16.92
N MET A 161 2.68 6.24 -16.38
CA MET A 161 2.55 6.04 -14.94
C MET A 161 3.91 5.94 -14.25
N ASP A 162 4.81 5.10 -14.77
CA ASP A 162 6.14 4.89 -14.19
C ASP A 162 6.94 6.20 -14.16
N SER A 163 6.87 6.98 -15.24
CA SER A 163 7.54 8.30 -15.29
C SER A 163 6.94 9.29 -14.28
N LEU A 164 5.61 9.27 -14.07
CA LEU A 164 4.95 10.13 -13.09
C LEU A 164 5.34 9.74 -11.66
N VAL A 165 5.30 8.44 -11.34
CA VAL A 165 5.70 7.90 -10.03
C VAL A 165 7.14 8.27 -9.71
N VAL A 166 8.06 8.04 -10.66
CA VAL A 166 9.48 8.35 -10.47
C VAL A 166 9.71 9.85 -10.31
N SER A 167 9.12 10.67 -11.18
CA SER A 167 9.30 12.13 -11.13
C SER A 167 8.75 12.71 -9.82
N GLU A 168 7.62 12.20 -9.35
CA GLU A 168 6.98 12.68 -8.14
C GLU A 168 7.75 12.28 -6.87
N ALA A 169 8.28 11.06 -6.82
CA ALA A 169 9.18 10.64 -5.73
C ALA A 169 10.41 11.56 -5.63
N ILE A 170 11.05 11.84 -6.78
CA ILE A 170 12.22 12.72 -6.85
C ILE A 170 11.87 14.14 -6.40
N ARG A 171 10.70 14.66 -6.83
CA ARG A 171 10.19 15.98 -6.40
C ARG A 171 10.06 16.09 -4.88
N HIS A 172 9.78 14.98 -4.20
CA HIS A 172 9.66 14.92 -2.74
C HIS A 172 11.00 14.73 -2.01
N GLY A 173 12.12 14.62 -2.74
CA GLY A 173 13.44 14.36 -2.17
C GLY A 173 13.65 12.89 -1.83
N MET A 174 13.01 11.98 -2.57
CA MET A 174 13.15 10.55 -2.38
C MET A 174 14.04 9.92 -3.44
N GLN A 175 14.75 8.86 -3.06
CA GLN A 175 15.35 7.92 -3.97
C GLN A 175 14.30 6.86 -4.30
N ILE A 176 14.16 6.53 -5.58
CA ILE A 176 13.26 5.48 -6.06
C ILE A 176 14.02 4.58 -7.03
N ASN A 177 13.98 3.28 -6.78
CA ASN A 177 14.64 2.28 -7.62
C ASN A 177 13.65 1.15 -7.96
N GLU A 178 13.57 0.79 -9.24
CA GLU A 178 12.91 -0.45 -9.62
C GLU A 178 13.71 -1.62 -9.05
N ILE A 179 13.02 -2.59 -8.42
CA ILE A 179 13.69 -3.78 -7.89
C ILE A 179 13.98 -4.72 -9.07
N PRO A 180 15.25 -5.09 -9.32
CA PRO A 180 15.61 -5.92 -10.46
C PRO A 180 14.85 -7.25 -10.49
N GLY A 181 14.33 -7.60 -11.67
CA GLY A 181 13.60 -8.86 -11.89
C GLY A 181 12.14 -8.85 -11.42
N THR A 182 11.62 -7.73 -10.91
CA THR A 182 10.21 -7.63 -10.49
C THR A 182 9.27 -7.19 -11.61
N ARG A 183 9.79 -6.55 -12.66
CA ARG A 183 8.99 -6.19 -13.82
C ARG A 183 8.57 -7.44 -14.59
N SER A 184 7.26 -7.61 -14.74
CA SER A 184 6.68 -8.80 -15.36
C SER A 184 5.38 -8.46 -16.09
N VAL A 185 5.04 -9.29 -17.08
CA VAL A 185 3.75 -9.18 -17.78
C VAL A 185 2.68 -9.82 -16.90
N VAL A 186 1.59 -9.08 -16.70
CA VAL A 186 0.39 -9.50 -16.00
C VAL A 186 -0.76 -9.33 -16.98
N GLY A 187 -1.32 -10.44 -17.47
CA GLY A 187 -2.32 -10.38 -18.54
C GLY A 187 -1.78 -9.65 -19.77
N ASN A 188 -2.38 -8.50 -20.09
CA ASN A 188 -1.96 -7.58 -21.15
C ASN A 188 -1.23 -6.32 -20.65
N LEU A 189 -0.93 -6.23 -19.35
CA LEU A 189 -0.29 -5.10 -18.69
C LEU A 189 1.09 -5.48 -18.14
N GLU A 190 1.83 -4.50 -17.61
CA GLU A 190 3.11 -4.73 -16.94
C GLU A 190 3.01 -4.38 -15.46
N GLY A 191 3.37 -5.31 -14.58
CA GLY A 191 3.57 -5.07 -13.16
C GLY A 191 5.00 -4.65 -12.86
N VAL A 192 5.20 -3.83 -11.82
CA VAL A 192 6.53 -3.42 -11.35
C VAL A 192 6.54 -3.20 -9.83
N ILE A 193 7.69 -3.41 -9.20
CA ILE A 193 7.93 -3.08 -7.79
C ILE A 193 9.06 -2.05 -7.68
N PHE A 194 8.80 -0.99 -6.93
CA PHE A 194 9.76 0.04 -6.57
C PHE A 194 10.09 0.00 -5.08
N GLU A 195 11.37 0.20 -4.75
CA GLU A 195 11.82 0.57 -3.42
C GLU A 195 12.05 2.09 -3.36
N VAL A 196 11.51 2.74 -2.33
CA VAL A 196 11.60 4.18 -2.12
C VAL A 196 12.14 4.49 -0.72
N THR A 197 13.11 5.41 -0.66
CA THR A 197 13.73 5.91 0.58
C THR A 197 13.87 7.43 0.55
N LEU A 198 13.97 8.07 1.72
CA LEU A 198 14.15 9.52 1.81
C LEU A 198 15.64 9.89 1.73
N LEU A 199 16.02 10.81 0.83
CA LEU A 199 17.44 11.21 0.63
C LEU A 199 17.95 12.15 1.71
N GLU A 200 17.16 13.15 2.10
CA GLU A 200 17.51 14.11 3.15
C GLU A 200 16.27 14.44 3.97
N LYS A 201 16.44 14.53 5.30
CA LYS A 201 15.38 14.98 6.18
C LYS A 201 15.36 16.50 6.20
N SER A 202 14.18 17.09 6.04
CA SER A 202 13.98 18.47 6.44
C SER A 202 14.28 18.58 7.94
N PRO A 203 15.03 19.59 8.40
CA PRO A 203 15.18 19.84 9.82
C PRO A 203 13.78 20.07 10.41
N MET A 204 13.42 19.27 11.43
CA MET A 204 12.19 19.47 12.20
C MET A 204 12.24 20.78 12.98
#